data_AF-A0A0F9F8K2-F1
#
_entry.id   AF-A0A0F9F8K2-F1
#
_cell.length_a   1.000
_cell.length_b   1.000
_cell.length_c   1.000
_cell.angle_alpha   90.00
_cell.angle_beta   90.00
_cell.angle_gamma   90.00
#
_symmetry.space_group_name_H-M   'P 1'
#
loop_
_entity.id
_entity.type
_entity.pdbx_description
1 polymer ?
#
loop_
_entity_poly.entity_id
_entity_poly.type
_entity_poly.pdbx_seq_one_letter_code
_entity_poly.pdbx_strand_id
1 'polypeptide(L)'
;MGVEDQGFKRPIRVARGTWQLLDDAGEEAPCQGDVAATWGTYPGGSNGQVKWMHLHFLADVPAGGSRQYHLEIGPEVVNSTRSDLSVADDADAVTITTGIGAGALRLVISRERFNVLDEVALDLTGDGFGPDDTIIRPRDSANLAVRYDHMAASINTSQPEVTVEKAGPVLAVVRVKVKLDGRFESIVRIYAYAGSSYVRIQETLIHGPTGQDRSAYRSQPVVMKSHALEFPLEFDPAEAVATFGIGEALPEPPQFDARAIPLAKPGRAALEQDLTHVCRKGNLGDDGLSAAFGYELFADGEPIHSGRRAPGWVDVSDGRRGVTAAVRSFWQTFPKRIVATAGAIRLEHWADGAQLDPVSRNFNWMGMAKTHDVG
;
A
#
# COMPACT_ATOMS: atom_id res chain seq x y z
N MET A 1 -33.70 -12.02 50.65
CA MET A 1 -32.50 -12.44 49.92
C MET A 1 -32.37 -11.50 48.74
N GLY A 2 -31.77 -10.33 48.99
CA GLY A 2 -31.62 -9.28 47.99
C GLY A 2 -30.39 -9.59 47.15
N VAL A 3 -30.58 -9.73 45.85
CA VAL A 3 -29.46 -9.67 44.90
C VAL A 3 -29.29 -8.20 44.60
N GLU A 4 -28.23 -7.61 45.16
CA GLU A 4 -27.69 -6.33 44.71
C GLU A 4 -27.30 -6.49 43.24
N ASP A 5 -28.03 -5.79 42.38
CA ASP A 5 -27.66 -5.61 40.98
C ASP A 5 -26.43 -4.68 40.96
N GLN A 6 -25.24 -5.28 40.92
CA GLN A 6 -23.99 -4.53 40.81
C GLN A 6 -24.02 -3.75 39.50
N GLY A 7 -24.12 -2.42 39.63
CA GLY A 7 -24.40 -1.50 38.55
C GLY A 7 -23.61 -1.77 37.28
N PHE A 8 -24.32 -2.23 36.24
CA PHE A 8 -23.86 -2.12 34.87
C PHE A 8 -23.59 -0.63 34.61
N LYS A 9 -22.31 -0.26 34.43
CA LYS A 9 -21.91 1.10 34.01
C LYS A 9 -22.82 1.53 32.87
N ARG A 10 -23.46 2.70 33.01
CA ARG A 10 -24.42 3.23 32.03
C ARG A 10 -23.82 3.10 30.62
N PRO A 11 -24.57 2.58 29.64
CA PRO A 11 -24.05 2.34 28.30
C PRO A 11 -23.70 3.66 27.62
N ILE A 12 -22.46 3.75 27.15
CA ILE A 12 -21.87 4.90 26.49
C ILE A 12 -22.60 5.13 25.15
N ARG A 13 -23.27 6.27 25.02
CA ARG A 13 -23.58 6.85 23.72
C ARG A 13 -22.32 7.58 23.27
N VAL A 14 -21.58 7.00 22.34
CA VAL A 14 -20.51 7.73 21.64
C VAL A 14 -21.21 8.67 20.65
N ALA A 15 -21.77 9.75 21.17
CA ALA A 15 -22.05 10.91 20.34
C ALA A 15 -20.69 11.49 19.90
N ARG A 16 -20.67 12.16 18.74
CA ARG A 16 -19.48 12.85 18.23
C ARG A 16 -18.82 13.65 19.37
N GLY A 17 -17.64 13.22 19.83
CA GLY A 17 -16.77 14.00 20.72
C GLY A 17 -16.61 13.54 22.18
N THR A 18 -17.29 12.49 22.68
CA THR A 18 -17.20 12.11 24.12
C THR A 18 -16.12 11.07 24.45
N TRP A 19 -14.95 11.16 23.81
CA TRP A 19 -13.82 10.24 23.99
C TRP A 19 -12.53 10.90 23.54
N GLN A 20 -11.38 10.45 24.05
CA GLN A 20 -10.04 10.93 23.64
C GLN A 20 -9.03 9.79 23.80
N LEU A 21 -7.87 9.92 23.16
CA LEU A 21 -6.76 9.00 23.33
C LEU A 21 -5.64 9.73 24.08
N LEU A 22 -5.14 9.16 25.17
CA LEU A 22 -4.01 9.69 25.92
C LEU A 22 -2.77 8.80 25.71
N ASP A 23 -1.59 9.39 25.68
CA ASP A 23 -0.32 8.66 25.65
C ASP A 23 0.13 8.19 27.05
N ASP A 24 1.40 7.80 27.19
CA ASP A 24 2.01 7.38 28.45
C ASP A 24 2.32 8.55 29.40
N ALA A 25 2.38 9.78 28.90
CA ALA A 25 2.50 11.01 29.68
C ALA A 25 1.13 11.57 30.14
N GLY A 26 0.03 11.04 29.60
CA GLY A 26 -1.32 11.53 29.87
C GLY A 26 -1.73 12.71 28.97
N GLU A 27 -0.95 12.98 27.93
CA GLU A 27 -1.24 14.02 26.95
C GLU A 27 -2.14 13.47 25.83
N GLU A 28 -2.97 14.33 25.23
CA GLU A 28 -3.86 13.90 24.16
C GLU A 28 -3.09 13.56 22.88
N ALA A 29 -3.23 12.30 22.43
CA ALA A 29 -2.73 11.82 21.16
C ALA A 29 -3.76 12.11 20.04
N PRO A 30 -3.36 12.76 18.93
CA PRO A 30 -4.23 13.00 17.78
C PRO A 30 -4.91 11.72 17.30
N CYS A 31 -6.24 11.69 17.35
CA CYS A 31 -7.00 10.49 17.03
C CYS A 31 -8.34 10.80 16.37
N GLN A 32 -8.81 9.87 15.54
CA GLN A 32 -10.15 9.86 14.98
C GLN A 32 -10.74 8.45 15.08
N GLY A 33 -12.07 8.35 15.07
CA GLY A 33 -12.73 7.08 15.31
C GLY A 33 -14.03 6.94 14.52
N ASP A 34 -14.32 5.70 14.13
CA ASP A 34 -15.50 5.32 13.37
C ASP A 34 -16.26 4.21 14.09
N VAL A 35 -17.58 4.35 14.21
CA VAL A 35 -18.42 3.30 14.78
C VAL A 35 -18.51 2.16 13.76
N ALA A 36 -17.85 1.05 14.06
CA ALA A 36 -17.84 -0.14 13.21
C ALA A 36 -19.09 -1.01 13.44
N ALA A 37 -19.64 -1.00 14.66
CA ALA A 37 -20.89 -1.70 14.97
C ALA A 37 -21.60 -1.10 16.19
N THR A 38 -22.92 -1.24 16.22
CA THR A 38 -23.76 -0.89 17.38
C THR A 38 -24.46 -2.11 17.95
N TRP A 39 -24.77 -2.08 19.25
CA TRP A 39 -25.70 -3.02 19.86
C TRP A 39 -27.11 -2.81 19.33
N GLY A 40 -27.92 -3.86 19.45
CA GLY A 40 -29.31 -3.87 19.05
C GLY A 40 -30.00 -5.14 19.53
N THR A 41 -31.32 -5.16 19.43
CA THR A 41 -32.14 -6.34 19.71
C THR A 41 -32.93 -6.69 18.46
N TYR A 42 -33.04 -7.99 18.15
CA TYR A 42 -33.94 -8.43 17.08
C TYR A 42 -35.38 -8.48 17.61
N PRO A 43 -36.39 -8.03 16.84
CA PRO A 43 -36.32 -7.37 15.53
C PRO A 43 -36.17 -5.84 15.60
N GLY A 44 -36.02 -5.26 16.80
CA GLY A 44 -36.03 -3.81 17.06
C GLY A 44 -34.86 -2.99 16.48
N GLY A 45 -33.82 -3.63 15.94
CA GLY A 45 -32.69 -2.95 15.30
C GLY A 45 -31.71 -2.34 16.30
N SER A 46 -30.89 -1.40 15.84
CA SER A 46 -29.85 -0.75 16.64
C SER A 46 -30.44 0.07 17.79
N ASN A 47 -29.84 -0.04 18.98
CA ASN A 47 -30.16 0.83 20.12
C ASN A 47 -29.24 2.06 20.20
N GLY A 48 -28.39 2.27 19.18
CA GLY A 48 -27.44 3.39 19.09
C GLY A 48 -26.20 3.28 20.00
N GLN A 49 -26.06 2.20 20.78
CA GLN A 49 -24.91 2.01 21.67
C GLN A 49 -23.75 1.41 20.88
N VAL A 50 -22.56 2.00 21.00
CA VAL A 50 -21.38 1.48 20.29
C VAL A 50 -20.99 0.13 20.86
N LYS A 51 -20.81 -0.83 19.96
CA LYS A 51 -20.27 -2.16 20.24
C LYS A 51 -18.81 -2.26 19.81
N TRP A 52 -18.50 -1.77 18.62
CA TRP A 52 -17.16 -1.75 18.07
C TRP A 52 -16.87 -0.36 17.48
N MET A 53 -15.69 0.16 17.78
CA MET A 53 -15.17 1.40 17.23
C MET A 53 -13.78 1.13 16.65
N HIS A 54 -13.54 1.57 15.43
CA HIS A 54 -12.18 1.63 14.88
C HIS A 54 -11.56 2.94 15.32
N LEU A 55 -10.39 2.87 15.98
CA LEU A 55 -9.57 4.04 16.26
C LEU A 55 -8.46 4.14 15.20
N HIS A 56 -8.20 5.37 14.78
CA HIS A 56 -7.10 5.74 13.91
C HIS A 56 -6.27 6.83 14.59
N PHE A 57 -4.99 6.55 14.80
CA PHE A 57 -3.99 7.47 15.33
C PHE A 57 -2.62 7.05 14.80
N LEU A 58 -1.69 8.00 14.74
CA LEU A 58 -0.29 7.72 14.41
C LEU A 58 0.47 7.52 15.72
N ALA A 59 0.98 6.32 15.96
CA ALA A 59 1.79 6.02 17.12
C ALA A 59 3.27 6.28 16.80
N ASP A 60 3.94 7.10 17.60
CA ASP A 60 5.40 7.23 17.56
C ASP A 60 6.02 6.27 18.59
N VAL A 61 6.63 5.19 18.10
CA VAL A 61 7.20 4.12 18.92
C VAL A 61 8.67 3.94 18.56
N PRO A 62 9.61 4.10 19.52
CA PRO A 62 11.03 3.86 19.26
C PRO A 62 11.28 2.44 18.77
N ALA A 63 12.27 2.26 17.89
CA ALA A 63 12.67 0.94 17.41
C ALA A 63 13.02 0.01 18.57
N GLY A 64 12.42 -1.19 18.59
CA GLY A 64 12.58 -2.16 19.68
C GLY A 64 11.92 -1.76 21.02
N GLY A 65 11.22 -0.62 21.05
CA GLY A 65 10.53 -0.10 22.23
C GLY A 65 9.05 -0.45 22.27
N SER A 66 8.36 0.11 23.28
CA SER A 66 6.91 0.02 23.43
C SER A 66 6.34 1.35 23.90
N ARG A 67 5.06 1.58 23.61
CA ARG A 67 4.26 2.71 24.08
C ARG A 67 2.91 2.20 24.53
N GLN A 68 2.29 2.89 25.49
CA GLN A 68 0.94 2.62 25.95
C GLN A 68 0.05 3.82 25.63
N TYR A 69 -1.19 3.53 25.22
CA TYR A 69 -2.19 4.55 24.95
C TYR A 69 -3.47 4.18 25.70
N HIS A 70 -4.13 5.18 26.27
CA HIS A 70 -5.32 5.03 27.09
C HIS A 70 -6.51 5.70 26.40
N LEU A 71 -7.51 4.90 26.02
CA LEU A 71 -8.77 5.43 25.50
C LEU A 71 -9.67 5.83 26.66
N GLU A 72 -9.91 7.12 26.80
CA GLU A 72 -10.87 7.65 27.75
C GLU A 72 -12.21 7.93 27.07
N ILE A 73 -13.30 7.59 27.76
CA ILE A 73 -14.66 7.75 27.23
C ILE A 73 -15.56 8.23 28.36
N GLY A 74 -16.25 9.35 28.14
CA GLY A 74 -17.11 9.94 29.16
C GLY A 74 -17.80 11.21 28.67
N PRO A 75 -18.91 11.61 29.31
CA PRO A 75 -19.71 12.77 28.88
C PRO A 75 -18.97 14.10 28.96
N GLU A 76 -17.89 14.17 29.76
CA GLU A 76 -17.05 15.36 29.94
C GLU A 76 -15.73 15.27 29.15
N VAL A 77 -15.46 14.13 28.51
CA VAL A 77 -14.25 13.94 27.69
C VAL A 77 -14.47 14.62 26.34
N VAL A 78 -13.46 15.32 25.83
CA VAL A 78 -13.52 16.00 24.54
C VAL A 78 -12.30 15.63 23.71
N ASN A 79 -12.52 15.08 22.53
CA ASN A 79 -11.46 14.96 21.52
C ASN A 79 -11.17 16.35 20.92
N SER A 80 -9.97 16.89 21.14
CA SER A 80 -9.54 18.18 20.62
C SER A 80 -8.76 18.08 19.31
N THR A 81 -8.60 16.88 18.75
CA THR A 81 -7.82 16.61 17.53
C THR A 81 -8.23 17.53 16.36
N ARG A 82 -7.23 18.25 15.87
CA ARG A 82 -7.25 19.05 14.64
C ARG A 82 -5.95 18.81 13.88
N SER A 83 -5.99 18.99 12.56
CA SER A 83 -4.80 19.01 11.74
C SER A 83 -5.06 19.80 10.46
N ASP A 84 -3.98 20.00 9.70
CA ASP A 84 -4.01 20.60 8.38
C ASP A 84 -4.21 19.57 7.25
N LEU A 85 -4.51 18.31 7.59
CA LEU A 85 -4.91 17.31 6.59
C LEU A 85 -6.22 17.74 5.93
N SER A 86 -6.19 17.88 4.61
CA SER A 86 -7.32 18.32 3.82
C SER A 86 -7.55 17.41 2.62
N VAL A 87 -8.82 17.31 2.22
CA VAL A 87 -9.27 16.57 1.05
C VAL A 87 -10.21 17.48 0.25
N ALA A 88 -9.83 17.81 -0.97
CA ALA A 88 -10.69 18.45 -1.96
C ALA A 88 -11.26 17.37 -2.89
N ASP A 89 -12.59 17.28 -2.97
CA ASP A 89 -13.31 16.30 -3.79
C ASP A 89 -13.99 17.03 -4.96
N ASP A 90 -13.22 17.26 -6.01
CA ASP A 90 -13.64 18.01 -7.19
C ASP A 90 -14.17 17.07 -8.29
N ALA A 91 -14.73 17.66 -9.35
CA ALA A 91 -15.39 16.91 -10.42
C ALA A 91 -14.43 16.06 -11.27
N ASP A 92 -13.18 16.50 -11.41
CA ASP A 92 -12.14 15.93 -12.26
C ASP A 92 -11.06 15.17 -11.46
N ALA A 93 -10.88 15.49 -10.17
CA ALA A 93 -9.91 14.82 -9.32
C ALA A 93 -10.29 14.89 -7.82
N VAL A 94 -9.64 14.04 -7.03
CA VAL A 94 -9.55 14.20 -5.58
C VAL A 94 -8.14 14.63 -5.23
N THR A 95 -7.98 15.72 -4.49
CA THR A 95 -6.68 16.19 -4.00
C THR A 95 -6.58 16.01 -2.49
N ILE A 96 -5.55 15.32 -2.02
CA ILE A 96 -5.22 15.19 -0.60
C ILE A 96 -3.98 16.02 -0.31
N THR A 97 -4.02 16.87 0.72
CA THR A 97 -2.84 17.58 1.24
C THR A 97 -2.62 17.19 2.69
N THR A 98 -1.47 16.61 3.03
CA THR A 98 -1.24 16.01 4.35
C THR A 98 -0.96 17.00 5.47
N GLY A 99 -0.61 18.25 5.13
CA GLY A 99 -0.39 19.33 6.10
C GLY A 99 0.00 20.64 5.41
N ILE A 100 0.65 21.53 6.15
CA ILE A 100 1.22 22.78 5.66
C ILE A 100 2.71 22.87 6.00
N GLY A 101 3.48 23.59 5.18
CA GLY A 101 4.91 23.80 5.38
C GLY A 101 5.77 22.61 4.99
N ALA A 102 7.04 22.67 5.38
CA ALA A 102 8.05 21.71 4.94
C ALA A 102 7.67 20.26 5.34
N GLY A 103 7.71 19.35 4.37
CA GLY A 103 7.30 17.96 4.52
C GLY A 103 5.83 17.69 4.21
N ALA A 104 5.02 18.72 3.94
CA ALA A 104 3.64 18.53 3.46
C ALA A 104 3.65 17.85 2.09
N LEU A 105 2.79 16.83 1.95
CA LEU A 105 2.63 16.06 0.71
C LEU A 105 1.27 16.39 0.09
N ARG A 106 1.27 16.68 -1.22
CA ARG A 106 0.07 16.79 -2.04
C ARG A 106 -0.03 15.60 -2.99
N LEU A 107 -1.19 14.95 -3.00
CA LEU A 107 -1.54 13.83 -3.86
C LEU A 107 -2.75 14.20 -4.70
N VAL A 108 -2.69 13.94 -6.00
CA VAL A 108 -3.83 14.09 -6.91
C VAL A 108 -4.24 12.74 -7.45
N ILE A 109 -5.53 12.42 -7.34
CA ILE A 109 -6.14 11.19 -7.86
C ILE A 109 -7.14 11.60 -8.95
N SER A 110 -6.79 11.39 -10.22
CA SER A 110 -7.63 11.78 -11.35
C SER A 110 -8.87 10.88 -11.49
N ARG A 111 -10.00 11.49 -11.85
CA ARG A 111 -11.25 10.82 -12.27
C ARG A 111 -11.29 10.56 -13.77
N GLU A 112 -10.32 11.08 -14.52
CA GLU A 112 -10.22 10.97 -15.99
C GLU A 112 -9.16 9.95 -16.42
N ARG A 113 -7.98 10.00 -15.79
CA ARG A 113 -6.84 9.12 -16.05
C ARG A 113 -6.61 8.17 -14.88
N PHE A 114 -6.28 6.92 -15.17
CA PHE A 114 -5.94 5.96 -14.12
C PHE A 114 -4.42 5.82 -13.94
N ASN A 115 -3.85 6.72 -13.14
CA ASN A 115 -2.45 6.73 -12.73
C ASN A 115 -2.22 6.32 -11.27
N VAL A 116 -3.22 5.77 -10.57
CA VAL A 116 -3.23 5.53 -9.11
C VAL A 116 -2.98 6.82 -8.29
N LEU A 117 -1.78 7.39 -8.37
CA LEU A 117 -1.40 8.76 -8.03
C LEU A 117 -1.06 9.51 -9.33
N ASP A 118 -1.92 10.46 -9.75
CA ASP A 118 -1.74 11.23 -10.99
C ASP A 118 -0.68 12.33 -10.84
N GLU A 119 -0.63 12.98 -9.67
CA GLU A 119 0.45 13.89 -9.30
C GLU A 119 0.84 13.66 -7.84
N VAL A 120 2.13 13.78 -7.54
CA VAL A 120 2.66 13.84 -6.17
C VAL A 120 3.63 15.01 -6.08
N ALA A 121 3.43 15.89 -5.10
CA ALA A 121 4.34 16.99 -4.77
C ALA A 121 4.67 16.98 -3.28
N LEU A 122 5.93 17.23 -2.94
CA LEU A 122 6.42 17.33 -1.56
C LEU A 122 7.01 18.71 -1.35
N ASP A 123 6.39 19.53 -0.50
CA ASP A 123 6.89 20.85 -0.15
C ASP A 123 8.20 20.72 0.64
N LEU A 124 9.34 20.95 -0.03
CA LEU A 124 10.65 20.78 0.60
C LEU A 124 11.06 21.98 1.45
N THR A 125 10.56 23.19 1.14
CA THR A 125 11.07 24.44 1.73
C THR A 125 10.09 25.12 2.69
N GLY A 126 8.84 24.71 2.68
CA GLY A 126 7.75 25.25 3.46
C GLY A 126 7.10 26.49 2.86
N ASP A 127 7.30 26.76 1.57
CA ASP A 127 6.73 27.89 0.84
C ASP A 127 5.51 27.53 -0.01
N GLY A 128 5.00 26.30 0.15
CA GLY A 128 3.88 25.74 -0.60
C GLY A 128 4.36 24.81 -1.72
N PHE A 129 3.45 24.49 -2.63
CA PHE A 129 3.74 23.53 -3.71
C PHE A 129 4.05 24.26 -5.02
N GLY A 130 5.33 24.34 -5.37
CA GLY A 130 5.84 24.84 -6.63
C GLY A 130 6.23 23.74 -7.64
N PRO A 131 6.71 24.12 -8.84
CA PRO A 131 7.13 23.17 -9.88
C PRO A 131 8.30 22.26 -9.45
N ASP A 132 9.15 22.75 -8.55
CA ASP A 132 10.32 22.05 -8.05
C ASP A 132 9.97 20.98 -7.00
N ASP A 133 8.75 21.02 -6.43
CA ASP A 133 8.24 20.07 -5.45
C ASP A 133 7.61 18.83 -6.09
N THR A 134 7.27 18.89 -7.38
CA THR A 134 6.60 17.78 -8.10
C THR A 134 7.54 16.59 -8.28
N ILE A 135 7.19 15.45 -7.72
CA ILE A 135 7.94 14.18 -7.77
C ILE A 135 7.40 13.26 -8.87
N ILE A 136 6.07 13.19 -8.98
CA ILE A 136 5.33 12.40 -9.97
C ILE A 136 4.45 13.37 -10.77
N ARG A 137 4.54 13.33 -12.10
CA ARG A 137 3.67 14.09 -13.01
C ARG A 137 2.61 13.22 -13.69
N PRO A 138 1.49 13.83 -14.09
CA PRO A 138 0.49 13.15 -14.91
C PRO A 138 1.10 12.60 -16.19
N ARG A 139 0.66 11.41 -16.58
CA ARG A 139 1.05 10.75 -17.83
C ARG A 139 -0.16 10.15 -18.51
N ASP A 140 -0.08 10.01 -19.82
CA ASP A 140 -1.11 9.29 -20.56
C ASP A 140 -0.99 7.78 -20.34
N SER A 141 0.21 7.20 -20.31
CA SER A 141 0.30 5.73 -20.18
C SER A 141 -0.21 5.24 -18.80
N ALA A 142 -0.99 4.17 -18.76
CA ALA A 142 -1.37 3.50 -17.51
C ALA A 142 -0.14 3.18 -16.66
N ASN A 143 -0.22 3.31 -15.35
CA ASN A 143 0.87 2.94 -14.46
C ASN A 143 0.61 1.68 -13.62
N LEU A 144 -0.61 1.14 -13.68
CA LEU A 144 -0.96 -0.21 -13.22
C LEU A 144 -1.34 -1.07 -14.43
N ALA A 145 -0.71 -2.24 -14.58
CA ALA A 145 -0.93 -3.12 -15.72
C ALA A 145 -0.84 -4.61 -15.37
N VAL A 146 -1.64 -5.41 -16.08
CA VAL A 146 -1.63 -6.87 -16.04
C VAL A 146 -1.34 -7.41 -17.44
N ARG A 147 -0.26 -8.16 -17.63
CA ARG A 147 -0.07 -8.99 -18.83
C ARG A 147 -0.57 -10.39 -18.56
N TYR A 148 -1.20 -10.99 -19.56
CA TYR A 148 -1.65 -12.37 -19.51
C TYR A 148 -1.58 -12.98 -20.91
N ASP A 149 -1.19 -14.24 -21.00
CA ASP A 149 -1.00 -14.95 -22.27
C ASP A 149 -0.10 -14.17 -23.26
N HIS A 150 -0.60 -13.86 -24.46
CA HIS A 150 0.04 -12.97 -25.46
C HIS A 150 -0.58 -11.56 -25.48
N MET A 151 -1.34 -11.20 -24.45
CA MET A 151 -2.09 -9.96 -24.34
C MET A 151 -1.59 -9.10 -23.16
N ALA A 152 -1.97 -7.83 -23.18
CA ALA A 152 -1.80 -6.92 -22.04
C ALA A 152 -3.13 -6.20 -21.78
N ALA A 153 -3.53 -6.15 -20.51
CA ALA A 153 -4.52 -5.22 -20.00
C ALA A 153 -3.80 -4.09 -19.27
N SER A 154 -3.95 -2.88 -19.79
CA SER A 154 -3.44 -1.64 -19.19
C SER A 154 -4.48 -0.56 -19.43
N ILE A 155 -4.82 0.22 -18.40
CA ILE A 155 -5.87 1.22 -18.54
C ILE A 155 -5.28 2.58 -18.83
N ASN A 156 -5.53 3.08 -20.03
CA ASN A 156 -5.68 4.53 -20.20
C ASN A 156 -7.00 4.91 -20.90
N THR A 157 -7.95 3.99 -20.98
CA THR A 157 -9.19 4.23 -21.77
C THR A 157 -10.47 3.93 -20.99
N SER A 158 -10.39 3.69 -19.69
CA SER A 158 -11.55 3.50 -18.80
C SER A 158 -11.48 4.53 -17.68
N GLN A 159 -12.55 5.32 -17.53
CA GLN A 159 -12.66 6.29 -16.45
C GLN A 159 -12.72 5.55 -15.10
N PRO A 160 -11.82 5.83 -14.16
CA PRO A 160 -11.87 5.25 -12.84
C PRO A 160 -13.04 5.80 -12.01
N GLU A 161 -13.67 4.94 -11.23
CA GLU A 161 -14.61 5.34 -10.19
C GLU A 161 -13.82 5.71 -8.93
N VAL A 162 -13.66 7.02 -8.69
CA VAL A 162 -12.97 7.55 -7.50
C VAL A 162 -13.99 7.92 -6.43
N THR A 163 -13.78 7.49 -5.20
CA THR A 163 -14.63 7.79 -4.04
C THR A 163 -13.78 8.15 -2.83
N VAL A 164 -14.09 9.26 -2.17
CA VAL A 164 -13.56 9.56 -0.84
C VAL A 164 -14.28 8.66 0.17
N GLU A 165 -13.60 7.63 0.67
CA GLU A 165 -14.14 6.77 1.74
C GLU A 165 -13.99 7.44 3.11
N LYS A 166 -12.99 8.32 3.28
CA LYS A 166 -12.71 9.00 4.54
C LYS A 166 -11.98 10.32 4.32
N ALA A 167 -12.43 11.38 5.01
CA ALA A 167 -11.75 12.66 5.14
C ALA A 167 -11.85 13.10 6.61
N GLY A 168 -10.89 12.67 7.43
CA GLY A 168 -10.82 13.00 8.85
C GLY A 168 -9.56 13.78 9.20
N PRO A 169 -9.41 14.23 10.46
CA PRO A 169 -8.28 15.05 10.89
C PRO A 169 -6.97 14.26 11.09
N VAL A 170 -6.95 12.95 10.95
CA VAL A 170 -5.72 12.12 11.09
C VAL A 170 -5.50 11.25 9.86
N LEU A 171 -6.57 10.80 9.22
CA LEU A 171 -6.56 9.85 8.11
C LEU A 171 -7.54 10.28 7.01
N ALA A 172 -7.05 10.30 5.79
CA ALA A 172 -7.82 10.34 4.56
C ALA A 172 -7.70 9.02 3.81
N VAL A 173 -8.80 8.55 3.21
CA VAL A 173 -8.85 7.33 2.40
C VAL A 173 -9.62 7.60 1.12
N VAL A 174 -8.96 7.36 -0.01
CA VAL A 174 -9.58 7.41 -1.34
C VAL A 174 -9.58 6.01 -1.93
N ARG A 175 -10.76 5.55 -2.38
CA ARG A 175 -10.91 4.33 -3.15
C ARG A 175 -10.99 4.67 -4.63
N VAL A 176 -10.21 3.96 -5.43
CA VAL A 176 -10.30 3.95 -6.89
C VAL A 176 -10.72 2.57 -7.34
N LYS A 177 -11.81 2.47 -8.09
CA LYS A 177 -12.26 1.22 -8.70
C LYS A 177 -12.21 1.35 -10.21
N VAL A 178 -11.65 0.35 -10.88
CA VAL A 178 -11.48 0.41 -12.32
C VAL A 178 -11.47 -0.97 -12.97
N LYS A 179 -12.05 -1.08 -14.16
CA LYS A 179 -11.95 -2.29 -14.99
C LYS A 179 -10.72 -2.21 -15.88
N LEU A 180 -9.80 -3.15 -15.72
CA LEU A 180 -8.58 -3.26 -16.53
C LEU A 180 -8.88 -3.81 -17.93
N ASP A 181 -9.74 -4.82 -18.00
CA ASP A 181 -10.36 -5.32 -19.22
C ASP A 181 -11.66 -6.10 -18.86
N GLY A 182 -12.15 -6.98 -19.75
CA GLY A 182 -13.29 -7.85 -19.45
C GLY A 182 -13.04 -8.93 -18.37
N ARG A 183 -11.78 -9.17 -17.99
CA ARG A 183 -11.33 -10.24 -17.08
C ARG A 183 -10.88 -9.71 -15.73
N PHE A 184 -10.28 -8.53 -15.72
CA PHE A 184 -9.63 -7.96 -14.56
C PHE A 184 -10.30 -6.65 -14.12
N GLU A 185 -10.55 -6.54 -12.82
CA GLU A 185 -10.96 -5.33 -12.13
C GLU A 185 -9.96 -5.07 -11.00
N SER A 186 -9.62 -3.81 -10.74
CA SER A 186 -8.78 -3.43 -9.61
C SER A 186 -9.53 -2.48 -8.69
N ILE A 187 -9.37 -2.69 -7.39
CA ILE A 187 -9.81 -1.78 -6.34
C ILE A 187 -8.57 -1.33 -5.58
N VAL A 188 -8.22 -0.05 -5.71
CA VAL A 188 -7.10 0.57 -5.01
C VAL A 188 -7.64 1.41 -3.87
N ARG A 189 -7.05 1.32 -2.68
CA ARG A 189 -7.27 2.24 -1.57
C ARG A 189 -5.98 2.96 -1.22
N ILE A 190 -6.03 4.28 -1.24
CA ILE A 190 -4.91 5.17 -0.97
C ILE A 190 -5.17 5.79 0.40
N TYR A 191 -4.25 5.57 1.34
CA TYR A 191 -4.31 6.09 2.71
C TYR A 191 -3.23 7.15 2.87
N ALA A 192 -3.64 8.32 3.32
CA ALA A 192 -2.76 9.44 3.62
C ALA A 192 -3.04 9.95 5.03
N TYR A 193 -1.98 10.33 5.74
CA TYR A 193 -2.04 10.65 7.17
C TYR A 193 -1.61 12.08 7.43
N ALA A 194 -2.20 12.70 8.45
CA ALA A 194 -1.88 14.08 8.83
C ALA A 194 -0.39 14.22 9.19
N GLY A 195 0.26 15.26 8.65
CA GLY A 195 1.66 15.59 8.90
C GLY A 195 2.68 14.57 8.38
N SER A 196 2.27 13.64 7.51
CA SER A 196 3.13 12.56 7.02
C SER A 196 3.32 12.62 5.52
N SER A 197 4.52 12.29 5.05
CA SER A 197 4.83 12.02 3.64
C SER A 197 4.65 10.53 3.27
N TYR A 198 4.23 9.69 4.22
CA TYR A 198 3.95 8.28 3.99
C TYR A 198 2.56 8.08 3.37
N VAL A 199 2.52 7.30 2.29
CA VAL A 199 1.29 6.93 1.59
C VAL A 199 1.20 5.42 1.53
N ARG A 200 0.12 4.85 2.05
CA ARG A 200 -0.14 3.41 1.91
C ARG A 200 -1.11 3.17 0.77
N ILE A 201 -0.77 2.26 -0.12
CA ILE A 201 -1.58 1.87 -1.28
C ILE A 201 -1.91 0.39 -1.14
N GLN A 202 -3.19 0.10 -0.98
CA GLN A 202 -3.71 -1.26 -0.97
C GLN A 202 -4.44 -1.52 -2.29
N GLU A 203 -3.83 -2.31 -3.16
CA GLU A 203 -4.41 -2.75 -4.42
C GLU A 203 -5.05 -4.12 -4.25
N THR A 204 -6.29 -4.30 -4.72
CA THR A 204 -6.93 -5.61 -4.82
C THR A 204 -7.25 -5.90 -6.28
N LEU A 205 -6.46 -6.76 -6.89
CA LEU A 205 -6.72 -7.30 -8.23
C LEU A 205 -7.77 -8.40 -8.13
N ILE A 206 -8.88 -8.23 -8.83
CA ILE A 206 -9.97 -9.18 -8.96
C ILE A 206 -9.89 -9.80 -10.36
N HIS A 207 -9.63 -11.09 -10.41
CA HIS A 207 -9.73 -11.87 -11.64
C HIS A 207 -11.10 -12.56 -11.67
N GLY A 208 -12.08 -11.86 -12.24
CA GLY A 208 -13.47 -12.30 -12.24
C GLY A 208 -13.76 -13.37 -13.31
N PRO A 209 -14.90 -14.08 -13.19
CA PRO A 209 -15.48 -14.86 -14.29
C PRO A 209 -16.16 -13.96 -15.34
N THR A 210 -15.98 -12.63 -15.29
CA THR A 210 -16.82 -11.60 -15.92
C THR A 210 -16.78 -11.53 -17.45
N GLY A 211 -16.09 -12.46 -18.10
CA GLY A 211 -16.14 -12.69 -19.53
C GLY A 211 -16.16 -14.16 -19.93
N GLN A 212 -16.32 -15.11 -19.00
CA GLN A 212 -16.59 -16.48 -19.37
C GLN A 212 -18.08 -16.59 -19.71
N ASP A 213 -18.35 -16.51 -21.00
CA ASP A 213 -19.49 -17.18 -21.58
C ASP A 213 -19.46 -18.64 -21.07
N ARG A 214 -20.29 -18.95 -20.07
CA ARG A 214 -20.37 -20.28 -19.46
C ARG A 214 -20.76 -21.36 -20.49
N SER A 215 -21.12 -20.95 -21.71
CA SER A 215 -21.41 -21.81 -22.86
C SER A 215 -20.16 -22.22 -23.67
N ALA A 216 -18.99 -21.63 -23.42
CA ALA A 216 -17.78 -21.98 -24.17
C ALA A 216 -17.32 -23.41 -23.83
N TYR A 217 -17.47 -24.31 -24.80
CA TYR A 217 -17.10 -25.75 -24.74
C TYR A 217 -15.62 -26.02 -24.39
N ARG A 218 -14.76 -24.98 -24.32
CA ARG A 218 -13.38 -25.04 -23.82
C ARG A 218 -13.04 -23.78 -23.04
N SER A 219 -13.08 -23.83 -21.71
CA SER A 219 -12.50 -22.79 -20.85
C SER A 219 -10.98 -22.79 -21.02
N GLN A 220 -10.43 -21.81 -21.75
CA GLN A 220 -8.98 -21.61 -21.76
C GLN A 220 -8.57 -20.91 -20.45
N PRO A 221 -7.59 -21.46 -19.70
CA PRO A 221 -7.12 -20.82 -18.49
C PRO A 221 -6.32 -19.57 -18.84
N VAL A 222 -6.63 -18.43 -18.21
CA VAL A 222 -5.88 -17.18 -18.37
C VAL A 222 -4.60 -17.28 -17.54
N VAL A 223 -3.43 -17.17 -18.18
CA VAL A 223 -2.13 -17.19 -17.48
C VAL A 223 -1.62 -15.78 -17.33
N MET A 224 -1.68 -15.25 -16.12
CA MET A 224 -1.03 -13.99 -15.79
C MET A 224 0.49 -14.12 -15.98
N LYS A 225 1.06 -13.19 -16.75
CA LYS A 225 2.50 -13.08 -17.06
C LYS A 225 3.17 -12.00 -16.23
N SER A 226 2.48 -10.90 -15.97
CA SER A 226 2.96 -9.85 -15.06
C SER A 226 1.79 -9.10 -14.43
N HIS A 227 2.01 -8.58 -13.23
CA HIS A 227 1.16 -7.59 -12.58
C HIS A 227 2.08 -6.55 -11.96
N ALA A 228 2.02 -5.31 -12.44
CA ALA A 228 2.99 -4.28 -12.07
C ALA A 228 2.34 -2.91 -11.87
N LEU A 229 2.84 -2.21 -10.86
CA LEU A 229 2.59 -0.81 -10.56
C LEU A 229 3.89 -0.02 -10.76
N GLU A 230 3.85 1.09 -11.47
CA GLU A 230 5.00 1.93 -11.80
C GLU A 230 4.78 3.36 -11.33
N PHE A 231 5.75 3.93 -10.64
CA PHE A 231 5.76 5.32 -10.25
C PHE A 231 6.82 6.03 -11.08
N PRO A 232 6.45 6.87 -12.06
CA PRO A 232 7.42 7.68 -12.78
C PRO A 232 7.99 8.73 -11.82
N LEU A 233 9.29 8.94 -11.89
CA LEU A 233 10.03 9.85 -11.02
C LEU A 233 10.69 10.94 -11.85
N GLU A 234 10.68 12.15 -11.32
CA GLU A 234 11.35 13.31 -11.92
C GLU A 234 12.65 13.64 -11.20
N PHE A 235 13.63 12.76 -11.33
CA PHE A 235 14.94 12.91 -10.68
C PHE A 235 16.04 13.17 -11.70
N ASP A 236 17.09 13.84 -11.27
CA ASP A 236 18.28 14.02 -12.09
C ASP A 236 18.97 12.66 -12.29
N PRO A 237 19.02 12.11 -13.52
CA PRO A 237 19.67 10.83 -13.76
C PRO A 237 21.17 10.80 -13.48
N ALA A 238 21.84 11.96 -13.45
CA ALA A 238 23.26 12.05 -13.12
C ALA A 238 23.54 11.83 -11.63
N GLU A 239 22.60 12.23 -10.78
CA GLU A 239 22.72 12.19 -9.31
C GLU A 239 21.89 11.06 -8.67
N ALA A 240 21.00 10.44 -9.44
CA ALA A 240 20.10 9.41 -8.94
C ALA A 240 20.86 8.18 -8.39
N VAL A 241 20.49 7.76 -7.18
CA VAL A 241 20.98 6.55 -6.49
C VAL A 241 19.79 5.71 -6.07
N ALA A 242 19.82 4.41 -6.37
CA ALA A 242 18.89 3.44 -5.82
C ALA A 242 19.52 2.72 -4.62
N THR A 243 18.88 2.78 -3.47
CA THR A 243 19.26 2.05 -2.26
C THR A 243 18.26 0.93 -2.01
N PHE A 244 18.71 -0.32 -2.09
CA PHE A 244 17.88 -1.49 -1.83
C PHE A 244 18.14 -2.06 -0.44
N GLY A 245 17.09 -2.50 0.24
CA GLY A 245 17.24 -3.36 1.40
C GLY A 245 17.80 -4.72 1.01
N ILE A 246 18.84 -5.17 1.73
CA ILE A 246 19.47 -6.48 1.60
C ILE A 246 19.56 -7.16 2.98
N GLY A 247 20.14 -8.37 3.02
CA GLY A 247 20.23 -9.20 4.23
C GLY A 247 19.13 -10.26 4.31
N GLU A 248 18.79 -10.67 5.53
CA GLU A 248 17.90 -11.80 5.80
C GLU A 248 16.77 -11.43 6.75
N ALA A 249 15.53 -11.66 6.31
CA ALA A 249 14.35 -11.46 7.14
C ALA A 249 14.21 -12.49 8.28
N LEU A 250 14.98 -13.59 8.25
CA LEU A 250 14.98 -14.63 9.28
C LEU A 250 16.40 -15.21 9.44
N PRO A 251 16.79 -15.66 10.65
CA PRO A 251 15.98 -15.77 11.87
C PRO A 251 15.67 -14.42 12.53
N GLU A 252 14.78 -14.40 13.51
CA GLU A 252 14.48 -13.22 14.33
C GLU A 252 15.60 -12.99 15.38
N PRO A 253 16.08 -11.74 15.59
CA PRO A 253 15.73 -10.54 14.84
C PRO A 253 16.35 -10.54 13.43
N PRO A 254 15.66 -9.96 12.43
CA PRO A 254 16.17 -9.89 11.06
C PRO A 254 17.51 -9.17 10.99
N GLN A 255 18.35 -9.60 10.05
CA GLN A 255 19.67 -9.03 9.80
C GLN A 255 19.62 -8.27 8.48
N PHE A 256 19.26 -7.00 8.54
CA PHE A 256 19.14 -6.15 7.36
C PHE A 256 20.35 -5.24 7.19
N ASP A 257 20.68 -4.96 5.94
CA ASP A 257 21.64 -3.95 5.50
C ASP A 257 21.05 -3.25 4.26
N ALA A 258 21.75 -2.27 3.70
CA ALA A 258 21.34 -1.55 2.51
C ALA A 258 22.46 -1.49 1.48
N ARG A 259 22.08 -1.58 0.20
CA ARG A 259 23.01 -1.48 -0.92
C ARG A 259 22.62 -0.31 -1.82
N ALA A 260 23.45 0.73 -1.82
CA ALA A 260 23.35 1.88 -2.71
C ALA A 260 23.98 1.58 -4.08
N ILE A 261 23.29 1.96 -5.15
CA ILE A 261 23.66 1.72 -6.54
C ILE A 261 23.44 3.03 -7.31
N PRO A 262 24.50 3.70 -7.78
CA PRO A 262 24.36 4.86 -8.67
C PRO A 262 23.61 4.48 -9.94
N LEU A 263 22.64 5.29 -10.35
CA LEU A 263 21.82 5.05 -11.53
C LEU A 263 22.35 5.77 -12.78
N ALA A 264 23.30 6.71 -12.66
CA ALA A 264 23.97 7.32 -13.81
C ALA A 264 24.64 6.26 -14.72
N LYS A 265 25.21 5.22 -14.10
CA LYS A 265 25.62 3.93 -14.68
C LYS A 265 25.50 2.92 -13.54
N PRO A 266 24.59 1.93 -13.60
CA PRO A 266 24.14 1.22 -14.82
C PRO A 266 22.76 1.58 -15.37
N GLY A 267 22.14 2.70 -15.00
CA GLY A 267 20.80 3.07 -15.50
C GLY A 267 19.64 2.26 -14.89
N ARG A 268 19.91 1.08 -14.32
CA ARG A 268 18.91 0.18 -13.76
C ARG A 268 19.48 -0.73 -12.68
N ALA A 269 18.68 -0.93 -11.62
CA ALA A 269 18.88 -1.96 -10.61
C ALA A 269 17.56 -2.72 -10.35
N ALA A 270 17.64 -3.98 -9.95
CA ALA A 270 16.47 -4.79 -9.69
C ALA A 270 16.67 -5.78 -8.53
N LEU A 271 15.70 -5.84 -7.62
CA LEU A 271 15.62 -6.83 -6.55
C LEU A 271 14.57 -7.87 -6.93
N GLU A 272 14.98 -9.12 -7.10
CA GLU A 272 14.12 -10.21 -7.56
C GLU A 272 14.01 -11.28 -6.48
N GLN A 273 12.79 -11.60 -6.05
CA GLN A 273 12.54 -12.75 -5.19
C GLN A 273 11.98 -13.90 -6.02
N ASP A 274 12.80 -14.93 -6.16
CA ASP A 274 12.43 -16.29 -6.57
C ASP A 274 11.50 -16.34 -7.80
N LEU A 275 11.97 -15.78 -8.93
CA LEU A 275 11.16 -15.69 -10.15
C LEU A 275 10.93 -17.06 -10.80
N THR A 276 11.91 -17.96 -10.73
CA THR A 276 11.82 -19.32 -11.26
C THR A 276 11.88 -20.32 -10.13
N HIS A 277 10.72 -20.83 -9.70
CA HIS A 277 10.63 -21.71 -8.55
C HIS A 277 10.24 -23.13 -8.93
N VAL A 278 11.03 -24.10 -8.46
CA VAL A 278 10.78 -25.53 -8.68
C VAL A 278 10.02 -26.12 -7.49
N CYS A 279 8.70 -26.32 -7.63
CA CYS A 279 7.85 -26.93 -6.61
C CYS A 279 7.96 -28.48 -6.60
N ARG A 280 9.12 -29.04 -6.22
CA ARG A 280 9.31 -30.50 -6.11
C ARG A 280 9.19 -31.00 -4.67
N LYS A 281 8.52 -32.15 -4.49
CA LYS A 281 8.41 -32.84 -3.20
C LYS A 281 9.82 -33.21 -2.71
N GLY A 282 10.14 -32.87 -1.46
CA GLY A 282 11.44 -33.17 -0.84
C GLY A 282 12.51 -32.08 -1.04
N ASN A 283 12.23 -31.03 -1.82
CA ASN A 283 13.13 -29.88 -1.95
C ASN A 283 12.93 -28.85 -0.83
N LEU A 284 12.76 -29.29 0.42
CA LEU A 284 12.56 -28.39 1.56
C LEU A 284 13.87 -28.24 2.33
N GLY A 285 14.24 -27.00 2.64
CA GLY A 285 15.27 -26.70 3.62
C GLY A 285 14.75 -26.84 5.06
N ASP A 286 15.64 -26.66 6.02
CA ASP A 286 15.35 -26.83 7.46
C ASP A 286 14.26 -25.87 7.98
N ASP A 287 14.01 -24.77 7.27
CA ASP A 287 12.95 -23.79 7.56
C ASP A 287 11.59 -24.12 6.90
N GLY A 288 11.46 -25.30 6.28
CA GLY A 288 10.23 -25.74 5.61
C GLY A 288 9.92 -24.98 4.32
N LEU A 289 10.81 -24.09 3.87
CA LEU A 289 10.75 -23.46 2.55
C LEU A 289 11.61 -24.23 1.55
N SER A 290 11.49 -23.93 0.26
CA SER A 290 12.31 -24.58 -0.75
C SER A 290 13.81 -24.35 -0.47
N ALA A 291 14.64 -25.37 -0.61
CA ALA A 291 16.10 -25.19 -0.52
C ALA A 291 16.64 -24.28 -1.63
N ALA A 292 15.89 -24.13 -2.73
CA ALA A 292 16.19 -23.22 -3.83
C ALA A 292 15.54 -21.83 -3.67
N PHE A 293 14.86 -21.56 -2.54
CA PHE A 293 14.20 -20.26 -2.30
C PHE A 293 15.25 -19.17 -2.05
N GLY A 294 15.28 -18.18 -2.93
CA GLY A 294 16.32 -17.16 -2.96
C GLY A 294 15.85 -15.82 -3.51
N TYR A 295 16.64 -14.78 -3.26
CA TYR A 295 16.55 -13.51 -3.95
C TYR A 295 17.92 -13.08 -4.46
N GLU A 296 17.90 -12.28 -5.51
CA GLU A 296 19.08 -11.66 -6.10
C GLU A 296 18.84 -10.17 -6.30
N LEU A 297 19.89 -9.38 -6.09
CA LEU A 297 19.94 -7.97 -6.44
C LEU A 297 20.86 -7.81 -7.64
N PHE A 298 20.35 -7.16 -8.69
CA PHE A 298 21.04 -6.94 -9.95
C PHE A 298 21.35 -5.46 -10.15
N ALA A 299 22.48 -5.19 -10.79
CA ALA A 299 22.84 -3.88 -11.35
C ALA A 299 23.27 -4.10 -12.81
N ASP A 300 22.60 -3.45 -13.76
CA ASP A 300 22.74 -3.73 -15.21
C ASP A 300 22.51 -5.18 -15.64
N GLY A 301 21.75 -5.95 -14.86
CA GLY A 301 21.57 -7.38 -15.11
C GLY A 301 22.70 -8.26 -14.57
N GLU A 302 23.74 -7.69 -13.97
CA GLU A 302 24.76 -8.45 -13.24
C GLU A 302 24.33 -8.64 -11.77
N PRO A 303 24.34 -9.88 -11.24
CA PRO A 303 24.01 -10.12 -9.83
C PRO A 303 25.13 -9.56 -8.93
N ILE A 304 24.75 -8.70 -7.99
CA ILE A 304 25.69 -8.03 -7.07
C ILE A 304 25.46 -8.41 -5.60
N HIS A 305 24.32 -9.03 -5.29
CA HIS A 305 24.03 -9.59 -3.97
C HIS A 305 23.00 -10.71 -4.10
N SER A 306 23.03 -11.65 -3.16
CA SER A 306 22.07 -12.75 -3.08
C SER A 306 21.76 -13.06 -1.63
N GLY A 307 20.53 -13.50 -1.37
CA GLY A 307 20.12 -14.05 -0.08
C GLY A 307 18.90 -14.95 -0.25
N ARG A 308 18.22 -15.27 0.84
CA ARG A 308 17.05 -16.15 0.85
C ARG A 308 15.74 -15.39 0.88
N ARG A 309 15.63 -14.37 1.74
CA ARG A 309 14.40 -13.60 1.95
C ARG A 309 14.66 -12.11 1.89
N ALA A 310 14.32 -11.51 0.76
CA ALA A 310 14.53 -10.09 0.51
C ALA A 310 13.69 -9.21 1.46
N PRO A 311 14.24 -8.10 1.98
CA PRO A 311 13.48 -7.12 2.77
C PRO A 311 12.31 -6.49 2.00
N GLY A 312 12.45 -6.32 0.68
CA GLY A 312 11.35 -5.92 -0.20
C GLY A 312 11.07 -4.42 -0.29
N TRP A 313 12.11 -3.59 -0.19
CA TRP A 313 12.01 -2.13 -0.35
C TRP A 313 13.17 -1.55 -1.17
N VAL A 314 12.92 -0.39 -1.78
CA VAL A 314 13.91 0.45 -2.46
C VAL A 314 13.67 1.92 -2.12
N ASP A 315 14.73 2.69 -1.95
CA ASP A 315 14.71 4.15 -2.02
C ASP A 315 15.41 4.61 -3.31
N VAL A 316 14.82 5.54 -4.03
CA VAL A 316 15.51 6.25 -5.13
C VAL A 316 15.58 7.72 -4.75
N SER A 317 16.77 8.29 -4.76
CA SER A 317 17.00 9.70 -4.40
C SER A 317 18.02 10.35 -5.33
N ASP A 318 17.94 11.68 -5.48
CA ASP A 318 18.78 12.50 -6.36
C ASP A 318 19.63 13.54 -5.61
N GLY A 319 19.83 13.32 -4.31
CA GLY A 319 20.53 14.26 -3.42
C GLY A 319 19.68 15.47 -2.97
N ARG A 320 18.55 15.74 -3.61
CA ARG A 320 17.59 16.78 -3.21
C ARG A 320 16.36 16.18 -2.52
N ARG A 321 15.87 15.07 -3.04
CA ARG A 321 14.66 14.38 -2.56
C ARG A 321 14.78 12.88 -2.82
N GLY A 322 13.88 12.10 -2.22
CA GLY A 322 13.82 10.66 -2.38
C GLY A 322 12.40 10.11 -2.33
N VAL A 323 12.20 8.99 -3.00
CA VAL A 323 11.00 8.16 -2.89
C VAL A 323 11.41 6.78 -2.46
N THR A 324 10.95 6.38 -1.28
CA THR A 324 11.00 4.99 -0.83
C THR A 324 9.70 4.29 -1.22
N ALA A 325 9.83 3.06 -1.72
CA ALA A 325 8.71 2.16 -1.93
C ALA A 325 9.01 0.80 -1.28
N ALA A 326 8.06 0.30 -0.49
CA ALA A 326 8.15 -0.98 0.17
C ALA A 326 6.92 -1.84 -0.15
N VAL A 327 7.13 -3.12 -0.41
CA VAL A 327 6.03 -4.07 -0.63
C VAL A 327 5.92 -4.96 0.59
N ARG A 328 4.79 -4.87 1.30
CA ARG A 328 4.55 -5.71 2.47
C ARG A 328 4.53 -7.18 2.07
N SER A 329 5.14 -8.02 2.90
CA SER A 329 5.21 -9.46 2.68
C SER A 329 5.84 -9.82 1.32
N PHE A 330 6.86 -9.06 0.90
CA PHE A 330 7.49 -9.19 -0.41
C PHE A 330 7.90 -10.63 -0.70
N TRP A 331 8.76 -11.19 0.15
CA TRP A 331 9.26 -12.55 -0.06
C TRP A 331 8.18 -13.62 0.13
N GLN A 332 7.25 -13.44 1.08
CA GLN A 332 6.18 -14.40 1.33
C GLN A 332 5.17 -14.48 0.18
N THR A 333 5.08 -13.44 -0.63
CA THR A 333 4.14 -13.37 -1.75
C THR A 333 4.83 -13.30 -3.11
N PHE A 334 6.04 -13.89 -3.19
CA PHE A 334 6.78 -14.21 -4.42
C PHE A 334 5.89 -14.92 -5.47
N PRO A 335 6.26 -14.90 -6.75
CA PRO A 335 7.42 -14.26 -7.37
C PRO A 335 7.24 -12.74 -7.47
N LYS A 336 8.26 -11.97 -7.07
CA LYS A 336 8.19 -10.51 -7.10
C LYS A 336 9.48 -9.87 -7.57
N ARG A 337 9.34 -8.65 -8.09
CA ARG A 337 10.47 -7.82 -8.48
C ARG A 337 10.23 -6.36 -8.14
N ILE A 338 11.27 -5.67 -7.67
CA ILE A 338 11.33 -4.22 -7.60
C ILE A 338 12.40 -3.77 -8.59
N VAL A 339 12.07 -2.87 -9.51
CA VAL A 339 13.03 -2.28 -10.44
C VAL A 339 13.13 -0.79 -10.18
N ALA A 340 14.36 -0.28 -10.11
CA ALA A 340 14.64 1.14 -9.98
C ALA A 340 15.46 1.62 -11.18
N THR A 341 15.06 2.78 -11.70
CA THR A 341 15.80 3.60 -12.66
C THR A 341 15.73 5.04 -12.19
N ALA A 342 16.50 5.94 -12.81
CA ALA A 342 16.40 7.36 -12.46
C ALA A 342 15.00 7.95 -12.72
N GLY A 343 14.26 7.39 -13.69
CA GLY A 343 12.95 7.89 -14.09
C GLY A 343 11.76 7.12 -13.54
N ALA A 344 11.96 6.05 -12.76
CA ALA A 344 10.85 5.25 -12.24
C ALA A 344 11.26 4.26 -11.15
N ILE A 345 10.32 4.00 -10.23
CA ILE A 345 10.26 2.78 -9.42
C ILE A 345 9.13 1.90 -9.96
N ARG A 346 9.42 0.64 -10.26
CA ARG A 346 8.44 -0.34 -10.74
C ARG A 346 8.34 -1.52 -9.77
N LEU A 347 7.15 -1.73 -9.23
CA LEU A 347 6.79 -2.80 -8.32
C LEU A 347 6.03 -3.89 -9.07
N GLU A 348 6.67 -5.02 -9.30
CA GLU A 348 6.03 -6.17 -9.93
C GLU A 348 5.50 -7.13 -8.87
N HIS A 349 4.21 -7.00 -8.62
CA HIS A 349 3.41 -7.85 -7.74
C HIS A 349 3.35 -9.31 -8.18
N TRP A 350 3.50 -9.52 -9.50
CA TRP A 350 3.87 -10.76 -10.15
C TRP A 350 4.88 -10.40 -11.26
N ALA A 351 6.12 -10.87 -11.13
CA ALA A 351 7.19 -10.44 -12.03
C ALA A 351 7.05 -11.00 -13.46
N ASP A 352 7.36 -10.18 -14.45
CA ASP A 352 7.42 -10.66 -15.84
C ASP A 352 8.54 -11.69 -15.99
N GLY A 353 8.22 -12.82 -16.65
CA GLY A 353 9.11 -13.97 -16.76
C GLY A 353 9.03 -14.96 -15.59
N ALA A 354 8.22 -14.68 -14.56
CA ALA A 354 8.08 -15.60 -13.44
C ALA A 354 7.46 -16.94 -13.87
N GLN A 355 8.06 -18.03 -13.40
CA GLN A 355 7.69 -19.39 -13.74
C GLN A 355 7.72 -20.29 -12.50
N LEU A 356 6.54 -20.69 -12.04
CA LEU A 356 6.40 -21.80 -11.10
C LEU A 356 6.37 -23.12 -11.90
N ASP A 357 7.19 -24.10 -11.51
CA ASP A 357 7.23 -25.46 -12.07
C ASP A 357 6.55 -26.45 -11.10
N PRO A 358 5.47 -27.15 -11.50
CA PRO A 358 4.86 -27.20 -12.83
C PRO A 358 4.11 -25.91 -13.18
N VAL A 359 4.11 -25.56 -14.47
CA VAL A 359 3.37 -24.40 -15.04
C VAL A 359 1.91 -24.36 -14.61
N SER A 360 1.34 -25.52 -14.24
CA SER A 360 -0.01 -25.58 -13.69
C SER A 360 -0.24 -24.72 -12.45
N ARG A 361 0.82 -24.40 -11.71
CA ARG A 361 0.79 -23.49 -10.55
C ARG A 361 0.59 -22.02 -10.95
N ASN A 362 0.86 -21.66 -12.20
CA ASN A 362 0.61 -20.30 -12.73
C ASN A 362 -0.86 -20.07 -13.12
N PHE A 363 -1.70 -21.13 -13.17
CA PHE A 363 -3.14 -21.00 -13.48
C PHE A 363 -4.00 -20.62 -12.27
N ASN A 364 -3.42 -20.54 -11.07
CA ASN A 364 -4.14 -20.40 -9.81
C ASN A 364 -4.84 -19.04 -9.61
N TRP A 365 -4.85 -18.15 -10.60
CA TRP A 365 -5.39 -16.80 -10.46
C TRP A 365 -6.88 -16.69 -10.81
N MET A 366 -7.47 -17.68 -11.48
CA MET A 366 -8.87 -17.60 -11.93
C MET A 366 -9.86 -17.65 -10.76
N GLY A 367 -10.77 -16.67 -10.70
CA GLY A 367 -11.79 -16.59 -9.64
C GLY A 367 -11.24 -16.14 -8.29
N MET A 368 -10.01 -15.59 -8.25
CA MET A 368 -9.39 -15.08 -7.04
C MET A 368 -9.39 -13.55 -7.02
N ALA A 369 -9.40 -13.00 -5.81
CA ALA A 369 -8.96 -11.64 -5.54
C ALA A 369 -7.67 -11.71 -4.74
N LYS A 370 -6.63 -10.96 -5.15
CA LYS A 370 -5.39 -10.84 -4.38
C LYS A 370 -5.15 -9.39 -4.03
N THR A 371 -4.72 -9.18 -2.79
CA THR A 371 -4.38 -7.86 -2.28
C THR A 371 -2.88 -7.70 -2.17
N HIS A 372 -2.38 -6.57 -2.65
CA HIS A 372 -1.02 -6.08 -2.50
C HIS A 372 -1.04 -4.81 -1.65
N ASP A 373 -0.07 -4.68 -0.75
CA ASP A 373 0.02 -3.58 0.22
C ASP A 373 1.40 -2.96 0.07
N VAL A 374 1.41 -1.72 -0.44
CA VAL A 374 2.59 -0.93 -0.77
C VAL A 374 2.61 0.30 0.14
N GLY A 375 3.79 0.65 0.64
CA GLY A 375 4.02 1.83 1.46
C GLY A 375 5.20 2.64 0.97
#